data_AF-R5SHY2-F1
#
_entry.id   AF-R5SHY2-F1
#
_cell.length_a   1.000
_cell.length_b   1.000
_cell.length_c   1.000
_cell.angle_alpha   90.00
_cell.angle_beta   90.00
_cell.angle_gamma   90.00
#
_symmetry.space_group_name_H-M   'P 1'
#
loop_
_entity.id
_entity.type
_entity.pdbx_description
1 polymer ?
#
loop_
_entity_poly.entity_id
_entity_poly.type
_entity_poly.pdbx_seq_one_letter_code
_entity_poly.pdbx_strand_id
1 'polypeptide(L)'
;MEAKAYLRYVRISPRKVQIVCDLIRGKDVGTAMAILMQTPKAASEPLIKLLKSAVANAENNFSMDTGKLYVSEVYATGGPILKRMIPASKGRGYRINKRTSHVTLAVAEKE
;
A
#
# COMPACT_ATOMS: atom_id res chain seq x y z
N MET A 1 -9.43 8.15 -17.23
CA MET A 1 -7.97 7.85 -17.37
C MET A 1 -7.42 7.59 -15.97
N GLU A 2 -6.43 6.71 -15.81
CA GLU A 2 -5.91 6.34 -14.47
C GLU A 2 -4.40 6.50 -14.38
N ALA A 3 -3.92 7.07 -13.27
CA ALA A 3 -2.51 7.12 -12.92
C ALA A 3 -2.20 6.05 -11.87
N LYS A 4 -1.18 5.21 -12.13
CA LYS A 4 -0.80 4.10 -11.25
C LYS A 4 0.53 4.39 -10.56
N ALA A 5 0.65 3.92 -9.33
CA ALA A 5 1.90 3.88 -8.58
C ALA A 5 2.10 2.51 -7.94
N TYR A 6 3.36 2.09 -7.86
CA TYR A 6 3.74 0.77 -7.37
C TYR A 6 4.75 0.91 -6.23
N LEU A 7 4.50 0.17 -5.15
CA LEU A 7 5.42 0.05 -4.04
C LEU A 7 5.83 -1.42 -3.90
N ARG A 8 7.09 -1.74 -4.16
CA ARG A 8 7.59 -3.12 -4.20
C ARG A 8 8.48 -3.45 -3.01
N TYR A 9 8.43 -4.73 -2.59
CA TYR A 9 9.29 -5.31 -1.55
C TYR A 9 9.14 -4.68 -0.16
N VAL A 10 7.94 -4.18 0.18
CA VAL A 10 7.66 -3.65 1.51
C VAL A 10 7.80 -4.78 2.54
N ARG A 11 8.54 -4.52 3.62
CA ARG A 11 8.81 -5.49 4.69
C ARG A 11 7.63 -5.64 5.67
N ILE A 12 6.41 -5.75 5.14
CA ILE A 12 5.18 -5.97 5.90
C ILE A 12 4.42 -7.14 5.27
N SER A 13 3.66 -7.88 6.08
CA SER A 13 2.81 -8.96 5.58
C SER A 13 1.64 -8.40 4.76
N PRO A 14 1.32 -8.96 3.57
CA PRO A 14 0.25 -8.46 2.71
C PRO A 14 -1.09 -8.28 3.44
N ARG A 15 -1.47 -9.23 4.30
CA ARG A 15 -2.70 -9.17 5.09
C ARG A 15 -2.81 -7.91 5.97
N LYS A 16 -1.68 -7.45 6.54
CA LYS A 16 -1.67 -6.25 7.40
C LYS A 16 -1.80 -4.97 6.59
N VAL A 17 -1.24 -4.96 5.37
CA VAL A 17 -1.34 -3.83 4.45
C VAL A 17 -2.75 -3.76 3.87
N GLN A 18 -3.32 -4.91 3.50
CA GLN A 18 -4.65 -5.01 2.90
C GLN A 18 -5.74 -4.35 3.75
N ILE A 19 -5.70 -4.51 5.08
CA ILE A 19 -6.64 -3.85 6.01
C ILE A 19 -6.64 -2.33 5.82
N VAL A 20 -5.47 -1.72 5.61
CA VAL A 20 -5.35 -0.28 5.41
C VAL A 20 -5.73 0.12 3.98
N CYS A 21 -5.39 -0.72 2.99
CA CYS A 21 -5.85 -0.53 1.61
C CYS A 21 -7.38 -0.51 1.51
N ASP A 22 -8.06 -1.38 2.24
CA ASP A 22 -9.52 -1.47 2.23
C ASP A 22 -10.19 -0.21 2.84
N LEU A 23 -9.51 0.51 3.74
CA LEU A 23 -10.02 1.77 4.30
C LEU A 23 -10.03 2.94 3.30
N ILE A 24 -9.05 2.96 2.39
CA ILE A 24 -8.85 4.08 1.46
C ILE A 24 -9.45 3.84 0.08
N ARG A 25 -9.86 2.60 -0.25
CA ARG A 25 -10.45 2.25 -1.54
C ARG A 25 -11.73 3.06 -1.79
N GLY A 26 -11.83 3.68 -2.97
CA GLY A 26 -13.02 4.45 -3.36
C GLY A 26 -13.21 5.77 -2.61
N LYS A 27 -12.21 6.22 -1.82
CA LYS A 27 -12.24 7.52 -1.15
C LYS A 27 -11.56 8.57 -2.02
N ASP A 28 -12.00 9.82 -1.86
CA ASP A 28 -11.34 10.97 -2.45
C ASP A 28 -9.92 11.10 -1.86
N VAL A 29 -8.97 11.61 -2.65
CA VAL A 29 -7.54 11.62 -2.27
C VAL A 29 -7.29 12.37 -0.96
N GLY A 30 -7.95 13.51 -0.74
CA GLY A 30 -7.84 14.26 0.51
C GLY A 30 -8.30 13.47 1.73
N THR A 31 -9.46 12.80 1.62
CA THR A 31 -9.99 11.94 2.69
C THR A 31 -9.11 10.72 2.92
N ALA A 32 -8.64 10.07 1.86
CA ALA A 32 -7.71 8.94 1.96
C ALA A 32 -6.42 9.33 2.68
N MET A 33 -5.88 10.51 2.38
CA MET A 33 -4.67 11.04 3.02
C MET A 33 -4.88 11.29 4.51
N ALA A 34 -6.01 11.90 4.89
CA ALA A 34 -6.37 12.08 6.30
C ALA A 34 -6.45 10.72 7.03
N ILE A 35 -7.24 9.78 6.49
CA ILE A 35 -7.40 8.43 7.06
C ILE A 35 -6.03 7.77 7.29
N LEU A 36 -5.13 7.85 6.32
CA LEU A 36 -3.79 7.28 6.46
C LEU A 36 -2.97 7.96 7.56
N MET A 37 -3.04 9.29 7.69
CA MET A 37 -2.32 10.01 8.75
C MET A 37 -2.82 9.64 10.16
N GLN A 38 -4.12 9.42 10.33
CA GLN A 38 -4.69 9.11 11.65
C GLN A 38 -4.71 7.61 11.98
N THR A 39 -4.55 6.73 10.98
CA THR A 39 -4.59 5.29 11.21
C THR A 39 -3.31 4.80 11.89
N PRO A 40 -3.37 4.23 13.12
CA PRO A 40 -2.20 3.80 13.89
C PRO A 40 -1.71 2.41 13.42
N LYS A 41 -1.29 2.30 12.16
CA LYS A 41 -0.74 1.07 11.56
C LYS A 41 0.58 1.39 10.87
N ALA A 42 1.55 0.47 10.98
CA ALA A 42 2.85 0.61 10.31
C ALA A 42 2.74 0.63 8.77
N ALA A 43 1.63 0.16 8.20
CA ALA A 43 1.37 0.23 6.77
C ALA A 43 0.97 1.65 6.30
N SER A 44 0.56 2.53 7.20
CA SER A 44 0.15 3.89 6.86
C SER A 44 1.29 4.73 6.29
N GLU A 45 2.47 4.71 6.90
CA GLU A 45 3.60 5.54 6.45
C GLU A 45 4.05 5.19 5.00
N PRO A 46 4.24 3.91 4.63
CA PRO A 46 4.52 3.56 3.24
C PRO A 46 3.39 3.93 2.26
N LEU A 47 2.13 3.78 2.68
CA LEU A 47 0.97 4.10 1.85
C LEU A 47 0.79 5.61 1.63
N ILE A 48 1.15 6.45 2.61
CA ILE A 48 1.17 7.91 2.44
C ILE A 48 2.14 8.31 1.33
N LYS A 49 3.34 7.74 1.34
CA LYS A 49 4.35 7.99 0.30
C LYS A 49 3.86 7.52 -1.06
N LEU A 50 3.22 6.35 -1.12
CA LEU A 50 2.64 5.80 -2.35
C LEU A 50 1.51 6.68 -2.90
N LEU A 51 0.59 7.15 -2.05
CA LEU A 51 -0.53 8.01 -2.46
C LEU A 51 0.00 9.34 -3.00
N LYS A 52 0.96 9.98 -2.31
CA LYS A 52 1.62 11.20 -2.81
C LYS A 52 2.27 10.97 -4.18
N SER A 53 2.94 9.84 -4.36
CA SER A 53 3.55 9.49 -5.66
C SER A 53 2.50 9.28 -6.75
N ALA A 54 1.36 8.67 -6.45
CA ALA A 54 0.28 8.48 -7.42
C ALA A 54 -0.36 9.80 -7.86
N VAL A 55 -0.58 10.72 -6.90
CA VAL A 55 -1.08 12.07 -7.18
C VAL A 55 -0.08 12.85 -8.04
N ALA A 56 1.21 12.80 -7.71
CA ALA A 56 2.24 13.44 -8.51
C ALA A 56 2.33 12.86 -9.93
N ASN A 57 2.11 11.56 -10.12
CA ASN A 57 2.03 10.95 -11.45
C ASN A 57 0.80 11.42 -12.24
N ALA A 58 -0.34 11.56 -11.56
CA ALA A 58 -1.58 12.07 -12.17
C ALA A 58 -1.43 13.51 -12.67
N GLU A 59 -0.82 14.37 -11.85
CA GLU A 59 -0.58 15.78 -12.16
C GLU A 59 0.46 15.95 -13.28
N ASN A 60 1.65 15.36 -13.12
CA ASN A 60 2.78 15.66 -14.02
C ASN A 60 2.73 14.91 -15.36
N ASN A 61 2.25 13.66 -15.37
CA ASN A 61 2.27 12.84 -16.59
C ASN A 61 0.96 12.86 -17.35
N PHE A 62 -0.16 13.09 -16.66
CA PHE A 62 -1.50 13.02 -17.25
C PHE A 62 -2.28 14.33 -17.13
N SER A 63 -1.69 15.38 -16.53
CA SER A 63 -2.29 16.71 -16.36
C SER A 63 -3.70 16.67 -15.76
N MET A 64 -3.93 15.74 -14.83
CA MET A 64 -5.21 15.59 -14.14
C MET A 64 -5.38 16.64 -13.04
N ASP A 65 -6.62 17.02 -12.77
CA ASP A 65 -6.98 17.93 -11.68
C ASP A 65 -6.90 17.21 -10.32
N THR A 66 -5.91 17.60 -9.51
CA THR A 66 -5.68 17.05 -8.17
C THR A 66 -6.89 17.15 -7.24
N GLY A 67 -7.77 18.14 -7.45
CA GLY A 67 -8.98 18.34 -6.64
C GLY A 67 -10.08 17.30 -6.87
N LYS A 68 -10.06 16.61 -8.02
CA LYS A 68 -11.08 15.62 -8.42
C LYS A 68 -10.59 14.18 -8.38
N LEU A 69 -9.37 13.95 -7.89
CA LEU A 69 -8.80 12.62 -7.82
C LEU A 69 -9.43 11.80 -6.68
N TYR A 70 -9.72 10.54 -6.99
CA TYR A 70 -10.10 9.52 -6.02
C TYR A 70 -9.29 8.25 -6.23
N VAL A 71 -9.22 7.41 -5.21
CA VAL A 71 -8.54 6.11 -5.27
C VAL A 71 -9.44 5.11 -5.99
N SER A 72 -9.16 4.82 -7.26
CA SER A 72 -9.95 3.87 -8.05
C SER A 72 -9.70 2.43 -7.59
N GLU A 73 -8.43 2.03 -7.54
CA GLU A 73 -8.02 0.69 -7.12
C GLU A 73 -6.85 0.74 -6.14
N VAL A 74 -6.91 -0.13 -5.14
CA VAL A 74 -5.79 -0.35 -4.24
C VAL A 74 -5.81 -1.77 -3.70
N TYR A 75 -4.68 -2.46 -3.80
CA TYR A 75 -4.54 -3.83 -3.34
C TYR A 75 -3.08 -4.17 -3.01
N ALA A 76 -2.91 -5.11 -2.08
CA ALA A 76 -1.60 -5.62 -1.67
C ALA A 76 -1.45 -7.10 -2.07
N THR A 77 -0.44 -7.41 -2.86
CA THR A 77 -0.08 -8.77 -3.26
C THR A 77 1.12 -9.30 -2.48
N GLY A 78 1.28 -10.63 -2.46
CA GLY A 78 2.43 -11.29 -1.86
C GLY A 78 3.72 -11.04 -2.63
N GLY A 79 4.76 -10.63 -1.93
CA GLY A 79 6.13 -10.60 -2.46
C GLY A 79 6.96 -11.80 -2.02
N PRO A 80 8.27 -11.81 -2.34
CA PRO A 80 9.19 -12.85 -1.90
C PRO A 80 9.20 -13.03 -0.39
N ILE A 81 9.24 -14.29 0.06
CA ILE A 81 9.24 -14.64 1.46
C ILE A 81 10.68 -14.93 1.90
N LEU A 82 11.19 -14.15 2.86
CA LEU A 82 12.45 -14.49 3.51
C LEU A 82 12.21 -15.57 4.55
N LYS A 83 12.68 -16.79 4.26
CA LYS A 83 12.64 -17.93 5.17
C LYS A 83 13.74 -17.76 6.22
N ARG A 84 13.38 -17.88 7.51
CA ARG A 84 14.29 -17.85 8.65
C ARG A 84 14.01 -19.06 9.54
N MET A 85 15.01 -19.50 10.29
CA MET A 85 14.83 -20.54 11.31
C MET A 85 14.80 -19.87 12.68
N ILE A 86 13.91 -20.34 13.55
CA ILE A 86 13.97 -20.05 14.98
C ILE A 86 14.26 -21.35 15.73
N PRO A 87 15.24 -21.35 16.65
CA PRO A 87 15.47 -22.50 17.53
C PRO A 87 14.21 -22.84 18.33
N ALA A 88 13.97 -24.13 18.53
CA ALA A 88 12.86 -24.67 19.30
C ALA A 88 13.32 -25.78 20.24
N SER A 89 12.44 -26.17 21.18
CA SER A 89 12.71 -27.19 22.20
C SER A 89 13.22 -28.50 21.60
N LYS A 90 14.10 -29.21 22.34
CA LYS A 90 14.64 -30.52 21.98
C LYS A 90 15.42 -30.52 20.65
N GLY A 91 16.23 -29.49 20.40
CA GLY A 91 17.09 -29.40 19.20
C GLY A 91 16.33 -29.20 17.89
N ARG A 92 15.07 -28.78 17.94
CA ARG A 92 14.23 -28.56 16.75
C ARG A 92 14.43 -27.15 16.18
N GLY A 93 14.11 -26.97 14.91
CA GLY A 93 14.06 -25.65 14.25
C GLY A 93 12.71 -25.40 13.60
N TYR A 94 12.01 -24.34 14.01
CA TYR A 94 10.78 -23.92 13.34
C TYR A 94 11.08 -22.88 12.26
N ARG A 95 10.28 -22.91 11.19
CA ARG A 95 10.40 -21.95 10.09
C ARG A 95 9.58 -20.69 10.39
N ILE A 96 10.23 -19.54 10.37
CA ILE A 96 9.60 -18.22 10.38
C ILE A 96 9.63 -17.64 8.96
N ASN A 97 8.48 -17.18 8.50
CA ASN A 97 8.33 -16.52 7.21
C ASN A 97 8.29 -14.99 7.39
N LYS A 98 9.39 -14.31 7.08
CA LYS A 98 9.44 -12.84 7.04
C LYS A 98 8.95 -12.37 5.66
N ARG A 99 7.62 -12.30 5.54
CA ARG A 99 6.89 -11.94 4.32
C ARG A 99 7.19 -10.51 3.87
N THR A 100 7.06 -10.29 2.57
CA THR A 100 7.03 -8.96 1.96
C THR A 100 5.74 -8.78 1.15
N SER A 101 5.43 -7.54 0.80
CA SER A 101 4.27 -7.20 -0.02
C SER A 101 4.63 -6.26 -1.16
N HIS A 102 3.87 -6.37 -2.24
CA HIS A 102 3.82 -5.38 -3.30
C HIS A 102 2.45 -4.69 -3.23
N VAL A 103 2.42 -3.37 -3.29
CA VAL A 103 1.19 -2.58 -3.26
C VAL A 103 1.06 -1.86 -4.58
N THR A 104 -0.13 -1.97 -5.17
CA THR A 104 -0.52 -1.18 -6.33
C THR A 104 -1.61 -0.22 -5.89
N LEU A 105 -1.47 1.04 -6.28
CA LEU A 105 -2.47 2.08 -6.07
C LEU A 105 -2.71 2.80 -7.40
N ALA A 106 -3.98 2.91 -7.77
CA ALA A 106 -4.44 3.66 -8.92
C ALA A 106 -5.32 4.83 -8.46
N VAL A 107 -5.12 5.99 -9.06
CA VAL A 107 -5.98 7.16 -8.91
C VAL A 107 -6.62 7.49 -10.25
N ALA A 108 -7.87 7.95 -10.20
CA ALA A 108 -8.63 8.37 -11.36
C ALA A 108 -9.35 9.69 -11.03
N GLU A 109 -9.69 10.44 -12.08
CA GLU A 109 -10.59 11.59 -11.93
C GLU A 109 -12.03 11.11 -11.77
N LYS A 110 -12.71 11.70 -10.81
CA LYS A 110 -14.15 11.54 -10.62
C LYS A 110 -14.86 12.31 -11.74
N GLU A 111 -15.74 11.62 -12.46
CA GLU A 111 -16.63 12.24 -13.46
C GLU A 111 -17.50 13.34 -12.83
#